data_AF-A0A1V6IY45-F1
#
_entry.id   AF-A0A1V6IY45-F1
#
_cell.length_a   1.000
_cell.length_b   1.000
_cell.length_c   1.000
_cell.angle_alpha   90.00
_cell.angle_beta   90.00
_cell.angle_gamma   90.00
#
_symmetry.space_group_name_H-M   'P 1'
#
loop_
_entity.id
_entity.type
_entity.pdbx_description
1 polymer ?
#
loop_
_entity_poly.entity_id
_entity_poly.type
_entity_poly.pdbx_seq_one_letter_code
_entity_poly.pdbx_strand_id
1 'polypeptide(L)'
;MKETLRISGKDGVESSLGWKIEFLSPEILAYREGEKSIRLEMEDRPDAQGEREWILYTPARWAWRENDGPLAREKISEILKRIDLAFWKLDRKIKEII
;
A
#
# COMPACT_ATOMS: atom_id res chain seq x y z
N MET A 1 9.73 -20.27 -3.78
CA MET A 1 10.03 -19.91 -2.38
C MET A 1 8.75 -19.41 -1.73
N LYS A 2 8.50 -19.71 -0.46
CA LYS A 2 7.36 -19.10 0.26
C LYS A 2 7.68 -17.63 0.52
N GLU A 3 6.73 -16.74 0.22
CA GLU A 3 6.88 -15.31 0.54
C GLU A 3 7.03 -15.12 2.05
N THR A 4 7.95 -14.24 2.45
CA THR A 4 8.12 -13.82 3.84
C THR A 4 8.03 -12.31 3.92
N LEU A 5 7.19 -11.81 4.83
CA LEU A 5 7.04 -10.38 5.11
C LEU A 5 7.82 -10.00 6.36
N ARG A 6 8.55 -8.90 6.30
CA ARG A 6 9.29 -8.32 7.43
C ARG A 6 8.90 -6.87 7.62
N ILE A 7 8.78 -6.46 8.87
CA ILE A 7 8.56 -5.05 9.20
C ILE A 7 9.90 -4.32 9.07
N SER A 8 9.91 -3.25 8.29
CA SER A 8 11.08 -2.41 8.01
C SER A 8 10.88 -1.05 8.69
N GLY A 9 11.49 -0.88 9.86
CA GLY A 9 11.27 0.30 10.70
C GLY A 9 9.93 0.26 11.46
N LYS A 10 9.34 1.43 11.73
CA LYS A 10 8.04 1.53 12.43
C LYS A 10 6.84 1.52 11.48
N ASP A 11 7.05 1.91 10.22
CA ASP A 11 5.96 2.17 9.28
C ASP A 11 6.28 1.63 7.88
N GLY A 12 6.82 0.42 7.80
CA GLY A 12 7.14 -0.20 6.52
C GLY A 12 7.12 -1.72 6.56
N VAL A 13 6.83 -2.34 5.41
CA VAL A 13 6.85 -3.79 5.22
C VAL A 13 7.61 -4.12 3.95
N GLU A 14 8.53 -5.07 4.06
CA GLU A 14 9.32 -5.59 2.94
C GLU A 14 9.00 -7.07 2.72
N SER A 15 8.80 -7.45 1.46
CA SER A 15 8.60 -8.82 1.03
C SER A 15 9.89 -9.41 0.46
N SER A 16 10.12 -10.70 0.74
CA SER A 16 11.15 -11.49 0.07
C SER A 16 10.98 -11.60 -1.44
N LEU A 17 9.81 -11.22 -1.99
CA LEU A 17 9.55 -11.15 -3.42
C LEU A 17 9.99 -9.81 -4.06
N GLY A 18 10.59 -8.90 -3.28
CA GLY A 18 11.21 -7.67 -3.79
C GLY A 18 10.28 -6.46 -3.86
N TRP A 19 9.06 -6.55 -3.34
CA TRP A 19 8.19 -5.39 -3.14
C TRP A 19 8.27 -4.86 -1.70
N LYS A 20 8.02 -3.56 -1.55
CA LYS A 20 8.05 -2.85 -0.27
C LYS A 20 6.88 -1.87 -0.18
N ILE A 21 6.38 -1.68 1.04
CA ILE A 21 5.43 -0.62 1.38
C ILE A 21 6.04 0.24 2.48
N GLU A 22 5.96 1.55 2.31
CA GLU A 22 6.46 2.55 3.26
C GLU A 22 5.41 3.63 3.45
N PHE A 23 5.11 3.97 4.70
CA PHE A 23 4.31 5.14 5.00
C PHE A 23 5.27 6.33 5.02
N LEU A 24 5.15 7.22 4.04
CA LEU A 24 5.99 8.42 3.95
C LEU A 24 5.51 9.50 4.91
N SER A 25 4.21 9.53 5.17
CA SER A 25 3.54 10.35 6.18
C SER A 25 2.28 9.61 6.64
N PRO A 26 1.54 10.12 7.64
CA PRO A 26 0.23 9.59 7.99
C PRO A 26 -0.79 9.65 6.85
N GLU A 27 -0.54 10.39 5.78
CA GLU A 27 -1.50 10.60 4.68
C GLU A 27 -1.01 9.99 3.36
N ILE A 28 0.24 9.54 3.28
CA ILE A 28 0.85 9.04 2.05
C ILE A 28 1.51 7.67 2.26
N LEU A 29 1.03 6.69 1.48
CA LEU A 29 1.63 5.37 1.33
C LEU A 29 2.45 5.32 0.04
N ALA A 30 3.65 4.76 0.10
CA ALA A 30 4.46 4.42 -1.06
C ALA A 30 4.57 2.91 -1.23
N TYR A 31 4.06 2.39 -2.33
CA TYR A 31 4.35 1.05 -2.81
C TYR A 31 5.60 1.10 -3.70
N ARG A 32 6.55 0.17 -3.52
CA ARG A 32 7.76 0.06 -4.33
C ARG A 32 7.98 -1.36 -4.83
N GLU A 33 8.50 -1.48 -6.04
CA GLU A 33 8.93 -2.74 -6.64
C GLU A 33 10.20 -2.49 -7.46
N GLY A 34 11.36 -2.86 -6.90
CA GLY A 34 12.65 -2.45 -7.44
C GLY A 34 12.80 -0.93 -7.49
N GLU A 35 13.09 -0.38 -8.68
CA GLU A 35 13.22 1.08 -8.91
C GLU A 35 11.88 1.78 -9.17
N LYS A 36 10.77 1.04 -9.17
CA LYS A 36 9.43 1.56 -9.47
C LYS A 36 8.71 1.91 -8.18
N SER A 37 7.91 2.98 -8.20
CA SER A 37 7.14 3.41 -7.03
C SER A 37 5.77 3.94 -7.42
N ILE A 38 4.77 3.72 -6.55
CA ILE A 38 3.44 4.34 -6.65
C ILE A 38 3.14 4.99 -5.32
N ARG A 39 2.66 6.23 -5.35
CA ARG A 39 2.19 6.94 -4.17
C ARG A 39 0.67 6.89 -4.14
N LEU A 40 0.12 6.56 -2.98
CA LEU A 40 -1.30 6.49 -2.73
C LEU A 40 -1.60 7.39 -1.54
N GLU A 41 -2.69 8.13 -1.65
CA GLU A 41 -3.21 8.92 -0.54
C GLU A 41 -3.98 7.99 0.39
N MET A 42 -3.92 8.29 1.69
CA MET A 42 -4.61 7.53 2.70
C MET A 42 -5.09 8.45 3.81
N GLU A 43 -6.09 8.00 4.55
CA GLU A 43 -6.63 8.72 5.69
C GLU A 43 -6.94 7.77 6.84
N ASP A 44 -6.56 8.18 8.05
CA ASP A 44 -6.93 7.51 9.31
C ASP A 44 -8.20 8.19 9.86
N ARG A 45 -9.32 7.45 9.92
CA ARG A 45 -10.58 7.92 10.50
C ARG A 45 -11.06 6.97 11.58
N PRO A 46 -11.61 7.49 12.70
CA PRO A 46 -12.29 6.64 13.68
C PRO A 46 -13.58 6.09 13.09
N ASP A 47 -13.89 4.84 13.42
CA ASP A 47 -15.16 4.20 13.12
C ASP A 47 -16.24 4.60 14.13
N ALA A 48 -17.45 4.04 13.99
CA ALA A 48 -18.56 4.33 14.89
C ALA A 48 -18.32 3.88 16.35
N GLN A 49 -17.34 3.00 16.58
CA GLN A 49 -16.92 2.51 17.89
C GLN A 49 -15.65 3.21 18.41
N GLY A 50 -15.05 4.11 17.61
CA GLY A 50 -13.83 4.84 17.94
C GLY A 50 -12.54 4.09 17.58
N GLU A 51 -12.61 2.94 16.91
CA GLU A 51 -11.44 2.23 16.39
C GLU A 51 -10.90 2.94 15.14
N ARG A 52 -9.58 3.02 15.01
CA ARG A 52 -8.93 3.67 13.87
C ARG A 52 -8.98 2.78 12.63
N GLU A 53 -9.51 3.31 11.54
CA GLU A 53 -9.62 2.63 10.26
C GLU A 53 -8.96 3.46 9.16
N TRP A 54 -8.22 2.76 8.30
CA TRP A 54 -7.53 3.38 7.19
C TRP A 54 -8.37 3.32 5.91
N ILE A 55 -8.48 4.46 5.24
CA ILE A 55 -9.05 4.60 3.90
C ILE A 55 -7.89 4.81 2.94
N LEU A 56 -7.86 4.07 1.84
CA LEU A 56 -6.85 4.21 0.77
C LEU A 56 -7.51 4.79 -0.48
N TYR A 57 -7.00 5.89 -0.99
CA TYR A 57 -7.49 6.52 -2.21
C TYR A 57 -6.64 6.08 -3.40
N THR A 58 -7.30 5.41 -4.34
CA THR A 58 -6.67 4.93 -5.56
C THR A 58 -6.61 6.04 -6.61
N PRO A 59 -5.47 6.21 -7.29
CA PRO A 59 -5.35 7.23 -8.32
C PRO A 59 -6.20 6.85 -9.52
N ALA A 60 -6.79 7.85 -10.18
CA ALA A 60 -7.52 7.67 -11.43
C ALA A 60 -6.65 7.05 -12.54
N ARG A 61 -5.33 7.28 -12.49
CA ARG A 61 -4.34 6.68 -13.37
C ARG A 61 -3.22 6.03 -12.57
N TRP A 62 -3.15 4.71 -12.66
CA TRP A 62 -2.05 3.92 -12.10
C TRP A 62 -0.87 3.89 -13.06
N ALA A 63 0.26 4.48 -12.68
CA ALA A 63 1.51 4.42 -13.44
C ALA A 63 2.69 4.46 -12.47
N TRP A 64 3.82 3.84 -12.85
CA TRP A 64 5.05 3.89 -12.04
C TRP A 64 5.69 5.28 -12.01
N ARG A 65 5.49 6.03 -13.08
CA ARG A 65 5.91 7.42 -13.26
C ARG A 65 4.82 8.15 -14.02
N GLU A 66 4.74 9.47 -13.87
CA GLU A 66 3.71 10.29 -14.52
C GLU A 66 3.68 10.12 -16.05
N ASN A 67 4.86 9.91 -16.65
CA ASN A 67 5.03 9.75 -18.10
C ASN A 67 4.92 8.28 -18.59
N ASP A 68 4.80 7.31 -17.68
CA ASP A 68 4.67 5.90 -18.07
C ASP A 68 3.24 5.58 -18.52
N GLY A 69 3.08 4.53 -19.33
CA GLY A 69 1.77 3.98 -19.67
C GLY A 69 1.01 3.48 -18.43
N PRO A 70 -0.34 3.44 -18.48
CA PRO A 70 -1.13 2.93 -17.37
C PRO A 70 -0.82 1.45 -17.10
N LEU A 71 -0.88 1.07 -15.83
CA LEU A 71 -0.71 -0.32 -15.42
C LEU A 71 -1.91 -1.17 -15.86
N ALA A 72 -1.63 -2.42 -16.22
CA ALA A 72 -2.67 -3.40 -16.45
C ALA A 72 -3.48 -3.65 -15.16
N ARG A 73 -4.78 -3.93 -15.31
CA ARG A 73 -5.70 -4.17 -14.19
C ARG A 73 -5.23 -5.30 -13.26
N GLU A 74 -4.61 -6.34 -13.82
CA GLU A 74 -4.04 -7.45 -13.05
C GLU A 74 -2.91 -6.98 -12.13
N LYS A 75 -2.04 -6.08 -12.62
CA LYS A 75 -0.97 -5.50 -11.82
C LYS A 75 -1.51 -4.60 -10.72
N ILE A 76 -2.55 -3.81 -11.00
CA ILE A 76 -3.22 -2.99 -9.99
C ILE A 76 -3.81 -3.88 -8.89
N SER A 77 -4.51 -4.95 -9.28
CA SER A 77 -5.11 -5.91 -8.34
C SER A 77 -4.07 -6.61 -7.47
N GLU A 78 -2.90 -6.92 -8.05
CA GLU A 78 -1.77 -7.47 -7.32
C GLU A 78 -1.21 -6.47 -6.29
N ILE A 79 -1.04 -5.20 -6.67
CA ILE A 79 -0.52 -4.16 -5.78
C ILE A 79 -1.48 -3.95 -4.60
N LEU A 80 -2.78 -3.85 -4.85
CA LEU A 80 -3.79 -3.70 -3.79
C LEU A 80 -3.77 -4.88 -2.80
N LYS A 81 -3.63 -6.11 -3.29
CA LYS A 81 -3.47 -7.30 -2.41
C LYS A 81 -2.21 -7.23 -1.56
N ARG A 82 -1.09 -6.75 -2.11
CA ARG A 82 0.16 -6.58 -1.36
C ARG A 82 0.04 -5.48 -0.29
N ILE A 83 -0.73 -4.42 -0.59
CA ILE A 83 -1.06 -3.37 0.37
C ILE A 83 -1.88 -3.92 1.53
N ASP A 84 -2.96 -4.64 1.23
CA ASP A 84 -3.77 -5.32 2.25
C ASP A 84 -2.92 -6.24 3.15
N LEU A 85 -2.03 -7.04 2.54
CA LEU A 85 -1.13 -7.95 3.25
C LEU A 85 -0.14 -7.20 4.17
N ALA A 86 0.34 -6.03 3.76
CA ALA A 86 1.23 -5.20 4.56
C ALA A 86 0.50 -4.56 5.74
N PHE A 87 -0.73 -4.06 5.54
CA PHE A 87 -1.54 -3.54 6.63
C PHE A 87 -1.86 -4.61 7.66
N TRP A 88 -2.24 -5.82 7.21
CA TRP A 88 -2.39 -6.97 8.10
C TRP A 88 -1.09 -7.26 8.89
N LYS A 89 0.07 -7.22 8.22
CA LYS A 89 1.37 -7.45 8.88
C LYS A 89 1.73 -6.38 9.91
N LEU A 90 1.25 -5.15 9.74
CA LEU A 90 1.43 -4.03 10.65
C LEU A 90 0.35 -3.95 11.73
N ASP A 91 -0.58 -4.90 11.78
CA ASP A 91 -1.75 -4.88 12.68
C ASP A 91 -2.60 -3.60 12.49
N ARG A 92 -2.73 -3.15 11.24
CA ARG A 92 -3.57 -2.03 10.83
C ARG A 92 -4.73 -2.53 9.99
N LYS A 93 -5.92 -1.95 10.18
CA LYS A 93 -7.13 -2.32 9.45
C LYS A 93 -7.39 -1.32 8.32
N ILE A 94 -7.39 -1.80 7.08
CA ILE A 94 -7.95 -1.06 5.94
C ILE A 94 -9.46 -1.30 5.95
N LYS A 95 -10.24 -0.22 5.92
CA LYS A 95 -11.70 -0.30 5.79
C LYS A 95 -12.15 -0.22 4.35
N GLU A 96 -11.60 0.73 3.60
CA GLU A 96 -12.08 1.03 2.26
C GLU A 96 -10.91 1.39 1.34
N ILE A 97 -11.06 0.97 0.09
CA ILE A 97 -10.18 1.35 -1.02
C ILE A 97 -11.10 2.04 -2.03
N ILE A 98 -10.94 3.35 -2.18
CA ILE A 98 -11.82 4.24 -2.96
C ILE A 98 -11.18 4.58 -4.30
#